data_AF-K1Y5T7-F1
#
_entry.id   AF-K1Y5T7-F1
#
_cell.length_a   1.000
_cell.length_b   1.000
_cell.length_c   1.000
_cell.angle_alpha   90.00
_cell.angle_beta   90.00
_cell.angle_gamma   90.00
#
_symmetry.space_group_name_H-M   'P 1'
#
loop_
_entity.id
_entity.type
_entity.pdbx_description
1 polymer ?
#
loop_
_entity_poly.entity_id
_entity_poly.type
_entity_poly.pdbx_seq_one_letter_code
_entity_poly.pdbx_strand_id
1 'polypeptide(L)'
;MPVSIPGPARELVLTPEALNQAAFAEFGTVIENPAPSLVPSSRISSLPPNAVQANQGSALKYLDVTHMEDYYPLAPSKVASKAVMNMFVCAPRRPLLPSHGHAHGHGHGHADTRSPEGHFPIEILERHPYTTQTFIPLGLSAAETHRVRYLVIVAPSLPATAADQHLPVPSSPAAAAAPAARDELPGRGLPDLRRVKAFFATGAQAVTYGAGTWHAPMVVVGGRPIDFVVVQFANGVGIEDCQEAELAAENGPQLLVAVRVQPQTPLKL
;
A
#
# COMPACT_ATOMS: atom_id res chain seq x y z
N MET A 1 3.50 20.68 -7.42
CA MET A 1 4.06 20.94 -6.08
C MET A 1 3.13 20.30 -5.08
N PRO A 2 3.66 19.55 -4.10
CA PRO A 2 2.86 18.92 -3.05
C PRO A 2 2.00 19.92 -2.31
N VAL A 3 0.82 19.49 -1.85
CA VAL A 3 -0.01 20.27 -0.94
C VAL A 3 0.51 20.07 0.47
N SER A 4 0.88 21.15 1.15
CA SER A 4 1.24 21.06 2.57
C SER A 4 -0.04 20.91 3.41
N ILE A 5 -0.07 19.90 4.26
CA ILE A 5 -1.17 19.63 5.19
C ILE A 5 -0.68 19.68 6.64
N PRO A 6 -1.53 20.08 7.59
CA PRO A 6 -1.18 19.97 9.01
C PRO A 6 -0.84 18.52 9.39
N GLY A 7 0.18 18.33 10.22
CA GLY A 7 0.46 17.05 10.86
C GLY A 7 -0.64 16.64 11.85
N PRO A 8 -0.52 15.48 12.52
CA PRO A 8 -1.51 15.04 13.49
C PRO A 8 -1.55 15.97 14.71
N ALA A 9 -2.73 16.09 15.34
CA ALA A 9 -2.93 16.96 16.51
C ALA A 9 -2.13 16.54 17.77
N ARG A 10 -1.67 15.28 17.81
CA ARG A 10 -0.79 14.70 18.82
C ARG A 10 0.04 13.60 18.18
N GLU A 11 1.11 13.18 18.85
CA GLU A 11 1.95 12.11 18.33
C GLU A 11 1.11 10.83 18.21
N LEU A 12 1.18 10.21 17.03
CA LEU A 12 0.43 9.00 16.70
C LEU A 12 1.39 7.94 16.23
N VAL A 13 1.53 6.87 17.01
CA VAL A 13 2.31 5.68 16.65
C VAL A 13 1.37 4.56 16.22
N LEU A 14 1.37 4.25 14.94
CA LEU A 14 0.63 3.14 14.35
C LEU A 14 1.37 1.83 14.60
N THR A 15 0.65 0.81 15.09
CA THR A 15 1.15 -0.56 15.05
C THR A 15 0.65 -1.21 13.77
N PRO A 16 1.53 -1.60 12.84
CA PRO A 16 1.11 -2.21 11.59
C PRO A 16 0.51 -3.61 11.81
N GLU A 17 -0.60 -3.87 11.14
CA GLU A 17 -1.28 -5.17 11.14
C GLU A 17 -0.70 -6.10 10.05
N ALA A 18 -1.02 -7.40 10.07
CA ALA A 18 -0.68 -8.26 8.94
C ALA A 18 -1.58 -7.91 7.73
N LEU A 19 -0.98 -7.70 6.56
CA LEU A 19 -1.74 -7.42 5.35
C LEU A 19 -2.66 -8.59 5.00
N ASN A 20 -3.94 -8.30 4.80
CA ASN A 20 -4.95 -9.24 4.33
C ASN A 20 -6.06 -8.50 3.58
N GLN A 21 -6.74 -9.18 2.66
CA GLN A 21 -7.77 -8.56 1.82
C GLN A 21 -8.90 -7.91 2.62
N ALA A 22 -9.38 -8.54 3.69
CA ALA A 22 -10.54 -8.03 4.44
C ALA A 22 -10.24 -6.67 5.11
N ALA A 23 -9.06 -6.51 5.70
CA ALA A 23 -8.65 -5.26 6.33
C ALA A 23 -8.25 -4.17 5.31
N PHE A 24 -7.82 -4.58 4.11
CA PHE A 24 -7.36 -3.69 3.04
C PHE A 24 -8.45 -3.29 2.02
N ALA A 25 -9.63 -3.93 2.06
CA ALA A 25 -10.67 -3.80 1.02
C ALA A 25 -11.20 -2.37 0.77
N GLU A 26 -11.09 -1.45 1.73
CA GLU A 26 -11.45 -0.03 1.55
C GLU A 26 -10.44 0.71 0.65
N PHE A 27 -9.21 0.21 0.53
CA PHE A 27 -8.07 0.87 -0.11
C PHE A 27 -7.63 0.20 -1.40
N GLY A 28 -8.13 -1.00 -1.67
CA GLY A 28 -7.81 -1.76 -2.88
C GLY A 28 -7.78 -3.26 -2.66
N THR A 29 -6.86 -3.92 -3.37
CA THR A 29 -6.79 -5.39 -3.46
C THR A 29 -5.42 -5.90 -3.06
N VAL A 30 -5.39 -6.95 -2.26
CA VAL A 30 -4.22 -7.77 -1.94
C VAL A 30 -4.17 -8.91 -2.94
N ILE A 31 -3.07 -9.03 -3.66
CA ILE A 31 -2.83 -10.11 -4.61
C ILE A 31 -1.92 -11.13 -3.94
N GLU A 32 -2.44 -12.32 -3.70
CA GLU A 32 -1.69 -13.45 -3.14
C GLU A 32 -2.29 -14.78 -3.62
N ASN A 33 -1.60 -15.89 -3.39
CA ASN A 33 -2.19 -17.21 -3.65
C ASN A 33 -3.28 -17.50 -2.60
N PRO A 34 -4.56 -17.60 -2.97
CA PRO A 34 -5.65 -17.76 -2.01
C PRO A 34 -5.72 -19.17 -1.41
N ALA A 35 -5.02 -20.15 -1.97
CA ALA A 35 -4.96 -21.52 -1.45
C ALA A 35 -3.53 -22.09 -1.58
N PRO A 36 -2.55 -21.62 -0.78
CA PRO A 36 -1.14 -21.97 -0.93
C PRO A 36 -0.84 -23.46 -0.68
N SER A 37 -1.73 -24.18 0.04
CA SER A 37 -1.63 -25.61 0.26
C SER A 37 -2.18 -26.47 -0.89
N LEU A 38 -2.90 -25.87 -1.85
CA LEU A 38 -3.50 -26.60 -2.95
C LEU A 38 -2.47 -26.81 -4.07
N VAL A 39 -2.07 -28.07 -4.26
CA VAL A 39 -1.13 -28.46 -5.32
C VAL A 39 -1.92 -28.81 -6.58
N PRO A 40 -1.69 -28.15 -7.74
CA PRO A 40 -2.36 -28.47 -8.99
C PRO A 40 -2.23 -29.94 -9.38
N SER A 41 -3.32 -30.55 -9.83
CA SER A 41 -3.34 -31.91 -10.35
C SER A 41 -4.54 -32.10 -11.28
N SER A 42 -4.38 -32.94 -12.31
CA SER A 42 -5.46 -33.35 -13.22
C SER A 42 -6.61 -34.09 -12.53
N ARG A 43 -6.41 -34.51 -11.26
CA ARG A 43 -7.42 -35.19 -10.45
C ARG A 43 -8.16 -34.28 -9.48
N ILE A 44 -7.84 -32.98 -9.41
CA ILE A 44 -8.59 -32.06 -8.55
C ILE A 44 -10.03 -31.98 -9.05
N SER A 45 -10.98 -32.22 -8.14
CA SER A 45 -12.42 -32.16 -8.39
C SER A 45 -13.11 -30.94 -7.78
N SER A 46 -12.45 -30.24 -6.85
CA SER A 46 -12.97 -29.04 -6.19
C SER A 46 -11.95 -27.92 -6.26
N LEU A 47 -12.39 -26.78 -6.78
CA LEU A 47 -11.58 -25.58 -6.97
C LEU A 47 -12.16 -24.41 -6.17
N PRO A 48 -11.31 -23.47 -5.71
CA PRO A 48 -11.79 -22.17 -5.22
C PRO A 48 -12.66 -21.46 -6.28
N PRO A 49 -13.63 -20.60 -5.88
CA PRO A 49 -14.62 -20.03 -6.79
C PRO A 49 -14.07 -19.32 -8.04
N ASN A 50 -12.90 -18.66 -7.93
CA ASN A 50 -12.27 -17.92 -9.03
C ASN A 50 -11.11 -18.69 -9.68
N ALA A 51 -10.97 -19.99 -9.43
CA ALA A 51 -9.88 -20.80 -9.97
C ALA A 51 -10.35 -21.69 -11.10
N VAL A 52 -9.52 -21.78 -12.15
CA VAL A 52 -9.68 -22.76 -13.22
C VAL A 52 -8.42 -23.60 -13.36
N GLN A 53 -8.59 -24.88 -13.69
CA GLN A 53 -7.45 -25.70 -14.10
C GLN A 53 -6.89 -25.18 -15.43
N ALA A 54 -5.57 -25.20 -15.54
CA ALA A 54 -4.83 -24.85 -16.75
C ALA A 54 -3.72 -25.88 -16.99
N ASN A 55 -3.08 -25.80 -18.16
CA ASN A 55 -1.91 -26.62 -18.52
C ASN A 55 -2.14 -28.12 -18.28
N GLN A 56 -3.27 -28.64 -18.78
CA GLN A 56 -3.64 -30.06 -18.67
C GLN A 56 -3.64 -30.59 -17.21
N GLY A 57 -3.97 -29.72 -16.25
CA GLY A 57 -4.07 -30.05 -14.82
C GLY A 57 -2.79 -29.82 -14.02
N SER A 58 -1.72 -29.32 -14.64
CA SER A 58 -0.47 -28.98 -13.93
C SER A 58 -0.44 -27.56 -13.35
N ALA A 59 -1.46 -26.74 -13.63
CA ALA A 59 -1.56 -25.38 -13.12
C ALA A 59 -2.98 -25.04 -12.64
N LEU A 60 -3.05 -24.12 -11.68
CA LEU A 60 -4.28 -23.41 -11.32
C LEU A 60 -4.13 -21.95 -11.72
N LYS A 61 -5.10 -21.43 -12.45
CA LYS A 61 -5.21 -20.02 -12.82
C LYS A 61 -6.29 -19.39 -11.96
N TYR A 62 -5.90 -18.49 -11.06
CA TYR A 62 -6.83 -17.63 -10.36
C TYR A 62 -7.17 -16.44 -11.26
N LEU A 63 -8.45 -16.27 -11.54
CA LEU A 63 -8.98 -15.23 -12.40
C LEU A 63 -9.22 -13.97 -11.58
N ASP A 64 -9.03 -12.81 -12.23
CA ASP A 64 -9.41 -11.49 -11.72
C ASP A 64 -8.90 -11.21 -10.30
N VAL A 65 -7.61 -11.50 -10.07
CA VAL A 65 -6.95 -11.29 -8.76
C VAL A 65 -6.75 -9.82 -8.40
N THR A 66 -6.97 -8.91 -9.35
CA THR A 66 -7.04 -7.45 -9.16
C THR A 66 -7.75 -6.81 -10.35
N HIS A 67 -8.14 -5.54 -10.20
CA HIS A 67 -8.73 -4.73 -11.27
C HIS A 67 -7.79 -3.58 -11.65
N MET A 68 -7.68 -3.32 -12.94
CA MET A 68 -6.90 -2.22 -13.49
C MET A 68 -7.86 -1.15 -14.00
N GLU A 69 -7.81 0.04 -13.41
CA GLU A 69 -8.69 1.15 -13.75
C GLU A 69 -7.94 2.24 -14.50
N ASP A 70 -8.58 2.77 -15.55
CA ASP A 70 -8.11 3.90 -16.34
C ASP A 70 -9.23 4.93 -16.46
N TYR A 71 -9.10 6.01 -15.69
CA TYR A 71 -10.01 7.14 -15.71
C TYR A 71 -9.44 8.37 -16.42
N TYR A 72 -8.24 8.29 -17.03
CA TYR A 72 -7.65 9.42 -17.75
C TYR A 72 -8.53 9.99 -18.89
N PRO A 73 -9.45 9.24 -19.55
CA PRO A 73 -10.45 9.86 -20.44
C PRO A 73 -11.31 10.95 -19.78
N LEU A 74 -11.48 10.87 -18.45
CA LEU A 74 -12.20 11.85 -17.63
C LEU A 74 -11.30 12.97 -17.10
N ALA A 75 -10.00 12.94 -17.37
CA ALA A 75 -9.06 13.96 -16.95
C ALA A 75 -9.26 15.29 -17.71
N PRO A 76 -8.99 16.45 -17.09
CA PRO A 76 -9.06 17.76 -17.72
C PRO A 76 -8.13 17.93 -18.93
N SER A 77 -6.92 17.37 -18.89
CA SER A 77 -5.94 17.53 -19.96
C SER A 77 -6.36 16.91 -21.29
N LYS A 78 -7.24 15.89 -21.24
CA LYS A 78 -7.63 15.04 -22.38
C LYS A 78 -6.44 14.36 -23.07
N VAL A 79 -5.29 14.29 -22.40
CA VAL A 79 -4.13 13.53 -22.89
C VAL A 79 -4.42 12.04 -22.67
N ALA A 80 -4.26 11.27 -23.75
CA ALA A 80 -4.48 9.83 -23.71
C ALA A 80 -3.46 9.15 -22.78
N SER A 81 -3.97 8.25 -21.93
CA SER A 81 -3.20 7.35 -21.10
C SER A 81 -2.65 6.17 -21.88
N LYS A 82 -1.70 5.47 -21.26
CA LYS A 82 -1.31 4.11 -21.61
C LYS A 82 -1.00 3.32 -20.35
N ALA A 83 -1.12 1.99 -20.43
CA ALA A 83 -0.57 1.12 -19.41
C ALA A 83 0.96 1.25 -19.39
N VAL A 84 1.52 1.39 -18.20
CA VAL A 84 2.96 1.44 -17.96
C VAL A 84 3.36 0.38 -16.95
N MET A 85 4.54 -0.20 -17.15
CA MET A 85 5.16 -1.16 -16.25
C MET A 85 6.57 -0.67 -15.94
N ASN A 86 6.82 -0.35 -14.68
CA ASN A 86 8.08 0.23 -14.22
C ASN A 86 8.76 -0.70 -13.21
N MET A 87 10.07 -0.57 -13.05
CA MET A 87 10.83 -1.25 -12.01
C MET A 87 11.19 -0.25 -10.92
N PHE A 88 10.86 -0.56 -9.67
CA PHE A 88 11.29 0.18 -8.51
C PHE A 88 12.24 -0.68 -7.68
N VAL A 89 13.48 -0.22 -7.52
CA VAL A 89 14.47 -0.85 -6.63
C VAL A 89 14.49 -0.08 -5.33
N CYS A 90 13.86 -0.61 -4.30
CA CYS A 90 13.60 0.11 -3.05
C CYS A 90 14.57 -0.34 -1.94
N ALA A 91 15.47 0.55 -1.53
CA ALA A 91 16.33 0.30 -0.38
C ALA A 91 15.54 0.37 0.95
N PRO A 92 15.99 -0.35 2.01
CA PRO A 92 15.42 -0.19 3.34
C PRO A 92 15.48 1.26 3.83
N ARG A 93 14.37 1.78 4.37
CA ARG A 93 14.31 3.12 4.96
C ARG A 93 15.04 3.13 6.31
N ARG A 94 16.25 3.69 6.34
CA ARG A 94 17.14 3.77 7.52
C ARG A 94 17.83 5.14 7.63
N PRO A 95 18.19 5.60 8.84
CA PRO A 95 17.87 4.98 10.13
C PRO A 95 16.39 5.14 10.49
N LEU A 96 15.84 4.18 11.24
CA LEU A 96 14.55 4.36 11.90
C LEU A 96 14.73 5.29 13.11
N LEU A 97 13.68 6.06 13.44
CA LEU A 97 13.69 6.89 14.64
C LEU A 97 13.73 6.00 15.90
N PRO A 98 14.44 6.40 16.97
CA PRO A 98 14.48 5.63 18.20
C PRO A 98 13.07 5.45 18.79
N SER A 99 12.84 4.30 19.42
CA SER A 99 11.70 4.17 20.32
C SER A 99 12.06 4.84 21.64
N HIS A 100 11.57 6.05 21.89
CA HIS A 100 11.75 6.71 23.18
C HIS A 100 10.91 6.01 24.25
N GLY A 101 11.46 4.92 24.78
CA GLY A 101 10.91 4.09 25.85
C GLY A 101 11.99 3.18 26.40
N HIS A 102 12.49 3.50 27.60
CA HIS A 102 13.61 2.91 28.36
C HIS A 102 15.00 3.57 28.17
N ALA A 103 15.12 4.81 28.64
CA ALA A 103 16.33 5.19 29.37
C ALA A 103 16.24 4.62 30.80
N HIS A 104 17.33 3.99 31.24
CA HIS A 104 17.63 3.40 32.57
C HIS A 104 17.22 1.95 32.82
N GLY A 105 18.17 1.06 32.53
CA GLY A 105 18.26 -0.28 33.09
C GLY A 105 19.57 -0.94 32.68
N HIS A 106 20.65 -0.69 33.42
CA HIS A 106 21.85 -1.53 33.34
C HIS A 106 21.47 -2.96 33.72
N GLY A 107 21.46 -3.87 32.75
CA GLY A 107 21.22 -5.29 32.98
C GLY A 107 21.74 -6.11 31.82
N HIS A 108 22.78 -6.92 32.06
CA HIS A 108 23.15 -8.02 31.19
C HIS A 108 21.96 -8.99 31.07
N GLY A 109 21.38 -9.12 29.89
CA GLY A 109 20.31 -10.08 29.63
C GLY A 109 19.82 -10.02 28.18
N HIS A 110 19.60 -11.19 27.59
CA HIS A 110 19.12 -11.45 26.24
C HIS A 110 18.30 -10.34 25.57
N ALA A 111 18.64 -10.00 24.31
CA ALA A 111 17.86 -9.13 23.45
C ALA A 111 16.38 -9.59 23.42
N ASP A 112 15.50 -8.82 24.08
CA ASP A 112 14.06 -9.08 24.09
C ASP A 112 13.53 -8.84 22.67
N THR A 113 13.15 -9.92 21.99
CA THR A 113 12.58 -9.94 20.63
C THR A 113 11.23 -9.22 20.50
N ARG A 114 10.81 -8.47 21.53
CA ARG A 114 9.59 -7.66 21.60
C ARG A 114 9.83 -6.16 21.43
N SER A 115 11.08 -5.71 21.40
CA SER A 115 11.44 -4.30 21.19
C SER A 115 11.35 -3.90 19.71
N PRO A 116 10.78 -2.71 19.37
CA PRO A 116 10.79 -2.22 18.00
C PRO A 116 12.22 -2.01 17.48
N GLU A 117 12.48 -2.28 16.20
CA GLU A 117 13.73 -1.85 15.51
C GLU A 117 13.80 -0.32 15.48
N GLY A 118 12.63 0.34 15.48
CA GLY A 118 12.45 1.77 15.61
C GLY A 118 11.09 2.22 15.09
N HIS A 119 10.96 3.51 14.79
CA HIS A 119 9.77 4.11 14.20
C HIS A 119 10.08 4.67 12.81
N PHE A 120 9.21 4.41 11.85
CA PHE A 120 9.24 5.05 10.54
C PHE A 120 8.32 6.27 10.53
N PRO A 121 8.82 7.49 10.25
CA PRO A 121 7.97 8.67 10.14
C PRO A 121 7.22 8.70 8.80
N ILE A 122 5.92 8.99 8.84
CA ILE A 122 5.11 9.27 7.67
C ILE A 122 5.13 10.78 7.45
N GLU A 123 5.88 11.21 6.44
CA GLU A 123 6.06 12.64 6.11
C GLU A 123 5.28 13.06 4.87
N ILE A 124 4.91 12.09 4.04
CA ILE A 124 4.21 12.31 2.77
C ILE A 124 3.26 11.15 2.48
N LEU A 125 2.11 11.49 1.92
CA LEU A 125 1.19 10.56 1.27
C LEU A 125 0.97 11.02 -0.17
N GLU A 126 0.79 10.08 -1.07
CA GLU A 126 0.51 10.30 -2.48
C GLU A 126 -0.77 9.56 -2.89
N ARG A 127 -1.37 9.95 -4.01
CA ARG A 127 -2.47 9.21 -4.64
C ARG A 127 -2.45 9.36 -6.15
N HIS A 128 -3.07 8.39 -6.81
CA HIS A 128 -3.25 8.35 -8.26
C HIS A 128 -4.76 8.41 -8.61
N PRO A 129 -5.34 9.61 -8.80
CA PRO A 129 -6.81 9.74 -8.89
C PRO A 129 -7.40 9.14 -10.17
N TYR A 130 -6.60 8.92 -11.20
CA TYR A 130 -7.07 8.43 -12.50
C TYR A 130 -6.72 6.97 -12.78
N THR A 131 -6.10 6.25 -11.84
CA THR A 131 -5.73 4.85 -12.05
C THR A 131 -5.50 4.10 -10.76
N THR A 132 -5.71 2.79 -10.81
CA THR A 132 -5.14 1.86 -9.84
C THR A 132 -3.62 1.74 -10.01
N GLN A 133 -2.88 1.53 -8.93
CA GLN A 133 -1.44 1.29 -8.98
C GLN A 133 -1.10 -0.02 -8.26
N THR A 134 -0.46 -0.94 -8.97
CA THR A 134 -0.10 -2.27 -8.46
C THR A 134 1.39 -2.39 -8.23
N PHE A 135 1.83 -2.79 -7.03
CA PHE A 135 3.21 -3.14 -6.70
C PHE A 135 3.35 -4.64 -6.50
N ILE A 136 4.23 -5.26 -7.28
CA ILE A 136 4.49 -6.70 -7.28
C ILE A 136 5.95 -6.94 -6.87
N PRO A 137 6.21 -7.44 -5.64
CA PRO A 137 7.57 -7.73 -5.24
C PRO A 137 8.16 -8.89 -6.05
N LEU A 138 9.45 -8.79 -6.38
CA LEU A 138 10.22 -9.83 -7.04
C LEU A 138 11.26 -10.43 -6.08
N GLY A 139 11.51 -11.73 -6.25
CA GLY A 139 12.67 -12.39 -5.64
C GLY A 139 12.64 -12.46 -4.11
N LEU A 140 11.46 -12.46 -3.50
CA LEU A 140 11.29 -12.67 -2.06
C LEU A 140 10.50 -13.95 -1.81
N SER A 141 11.16 -14.95 -1.25
CA SER A 141 10.44 -16.12 -0.76
C SER A 141 9.68 -15.79 0.51
N ALA A 142 8.57 -16.50 0.77
CA ALA A 142 7.85 -16.37 2.03
C ALA A 142 8.75 -16.67 3.25
N ALA A 143 9.77 -17.52 3.10
CA ALA A 143 10.75 -17.86 4.13
C ALA A 143 11.69 -16.68 4.49
N GLU A 144 11.84 -15.69 3.62
CA GLU A 144 12.66 -14.50 3.86
C GLU A 144 11.88 -13.35 4.49
N THR A 145 10.58 -13.51 4.72
CA THR A 145 9.70 -12.51 5.33
C THR A 145 10.27 -11.99 6.65
N HIS A 146 10.99 -12.79 7.43
CA HIS A 146 11.58 -12.31 8.68
C HIS A 146 12.73 -11.31 8.49
N ARG A 147 13.39 -11.32 7.31
CA ARG A 147 14.58 -10.53 6.99
C ARG A 147 14.28 -9.27 6.17
N VAL A 148 13.23 -9.30 5.35
CA VAL A 148 12.88 -8.24 4.41
C VAL A 148 11.38 -8.19 4.23
N ARG A 149 10.80 -7.00 4.39
CA ARG A 149 9.37 -6.73 4.25
C ARG A 149 9.18 -5.33 3.68
N TYR A 150 7.94 -5.04 3.32
CA TYR A 150 7.52 -3.68 3.04
C TYR A 150 6.26 -3.32 3.82
N LEU A 151 6.16 -2.05 4.17
CA LEU A 151 4.99 -1.47 4.80
C LEU A 151 4.05 -0.95 3.71
N VAL A 152 2.76 -1.21 3.91
CA VAL A 152 1.67 -0.63 3.13
C VAL A 152 0.95 0.33 4.07
N ILE A 153 1.01 1.62 3.76
CA ILE A 153 0.45 2.68 4.61
C ILE A 153 -0.58 3.40 3.77
N VAL A 154 -1.82 3.47 4.24
CA VAL A 154 -2.96 4.00 3.48
C VAL A 154 -3.84 4.87 4.34
N ALA A 155 -4.52 5.82 3.72
CA ALA A 155 -5.49 6.69 4.37
C ALA A 155 -6.73 6.86 3.49
N PRO A 156 -7.94 6.92 4.09
CA PRO A 156 -9.11 7.36 3.37
C PRO A 156 -9.05 8.88 3.14
N SER A 157 -9.88 9.38 2.23
CA SER A 157 -10.01 10.81 1.98
C SER A 157 -10.97 11.48 2.98
N LEU A 158 -10.65 12.71 3.39
CA LEU A 158 -11.58 13.63 4.02
C LEU A 158 -12.65 14.09 3.00
N PRO A 159 -13.79 14.65 3.46
CA PRO A 159 -14.68 15.39 2.58
C PRO A 159 -13.94 16.52 1.82
N ALA A 160 -14.33 16.77 0.58
CA ALA A 160 -13.76 17.84 -0.24
C ALA A 160 -13.96 19.22 0.41
N THR A 161 -12.96 20.10 0.32
CA THR A 161 -12.98 21.45 0.92
C THR A 161 -12.54 22.52 -0.10
N ALA A 162 -12.16 23.73 0.32
CA ALA A 162 -11.50 24.67 -0.59
C ALA A 162 -10.01 24.34 -0.79
N ALA A 163 -9.38 23.63 0.16
CA ALA A 163 -7.94 23.40 0.18
C ALA A 163 -7.45 22.55 -1.01
N ASP A 164 -8.29 21.62 -1.46
CA ASP A 164 -7.99 20.65 -2.51
C ASP A 164 -8.74 20.96 -3.82
N GLN A 165 -9.26 22.19 -3.98
CA GLN A 165 -10.05 22.59 -5.16
C GLN A 165 -9.25 22.58 -6.48
N HIS A 166 -7.94 22.70 -6.36
CA HIS A 166 -7.01 22.72 -7.48
C HIS A 166 -6.53 21.32 -7.87
N LEU A 167 -6.88 20.28 -7.10
CA LEU A 167 -6.50 18.90 -7.38
C LEU A 167 -7.55 18.26 -8.31
N PRO A 168 -7.19 17.93 -9.56
CA PRO A 168 -8.11 17.32 -10.51
C PRO A 168 -8.48 15.90 -10.09
N VAL A 169 -9.72 15.51 -10.36
CA VAL A 169 -10.22 14.14 -10.15
C VAL A 169 -11.10 13.73 -11.34
N PRO A 170 -11.33 12.43 -11.58
CA PRO A 170 -12.26 11.98 -12.58
C PRO A 170 -13.64 12.59 -12.37
N SER A 171 -14.20 13.20 -13.42
CA SER A 171 -15.55 13.76 -13.36
C SER A 171 -16.31 13.47 -14.65
N SER A 172 -17.59 13.13 -14.52
CA SER A 172 -18.51 13.01 -15.64
C SER A 172 -19.87 13.62 -15.29
N PRO A 173 -20.61 14.17 -16.27
CA PRO A 173 -21.98 14.65 -16.04
C PRO A 173 -22.92 13.57 -15.47
N ALA A 174 -22.69 12.30 -15.81
CA ALA A 174 -23.47 11.18 -15.32
C ALA A 174 -23.13 10.79 -13.86
N ALA A 175 -21.86 10.89 -13.47
CA ALA A 175 -21.42 10.60 -12.09
C ALA A 175 -21.93 11.65 -11.10
N ALA A 176 -22.13 12.90 -11.52
CA ALA A 176 -22.69 13.95 -10.68
C ALA A 176 -24.19 13.76 -10.33
N ALA A 177 -24.88 12.84 -11.02
CA ALA A 177 -26.32 12.63 -10.89
C ALA A 177 -26.70 11.28 -10.22
N ALA A 178 -25.73 10.42 -9.92
CA ALA A 178 -25.98 9.10 -9.32
C ALA A 178 -25.93 9.16 -7.77
N PRO A 179 -26.81 8.45 -7.05
CA PRO A 179 -26.67 8.26 -5.61
C PRO A 179 -25.47 7.37 -5.28
N ALA A 180 -24.82 7.63 -4.14
CA ALA A 180 -23.56 7.00 -3.77
C ALA A 180 -23.60 5.46 -3.73
N ALA A 181 -23.03 4.85 -4.75
CA ALA A 181 -22.83 3.41 -4.89
C ALA A 181 -21.34 3.12 -5.08
N ARG A 182 -20.92 1.87 -4.81
CA ARG A 182 -19.50 1.45 -4.81
C ARG A 182 -18.75 1.58 -6.14
N ASP A 183 -19.45 1.91 -7.23
CA ASP A 183 -18.88 2.26 -8.54
C ASP A 183 -18.71 3.79 -8.72
N GLU A 184 -18.59 4.54 -7.62
CA GLU A 184 -18.34 5.97 -7.66
C GLU A 184 -16.90 6.27 -8.10
N LEU A 185 -16.77 7.22 -9.03
CA LEU A 185 -15.49 7.76 -9.44
C LEU A 185 -14.72 8.31 -8.22
N PRO A 186 -13.37 8.20 -8.21
CA PRO A 186 -12.55 8.79 -7.17
C PRO A 186 -12.86 10.28 -6.96
N GLY A 187 -13.16 10.64 -5.72
CA GLY A 187 -13.52 12.01 -5.33
C GLY A 187 -12.34 12.86 -4.88
N ARG A 188 -12.63 14.15 -4.67
CA ARG A 188 -11.74 15.07 -3.97
C ARG A 188 -11.67 14.74 -2.46
N GLY A 189 -10.68 15.29 -1.79
CA GLY A 189 -10.40 15.07 -0.37
C GLY A 189 -8.91 14.86 -0.08
N LEU A 190 -8.37 15.60 0.89
CA LEU A 190 -7.04 15.38 1.46
C LEU A 190 -7.04 14.13 2.37
N PRO A 191 -5.88 13.51 2.68
CA PRO A 191 -5.86 12.29 3.49
C PRO A 191 -6.36 12.53 4.93
N ASP A 192 -7.24 11.65 5.43
CA ASP A 192 -7.66 11.67 6.85
C ASP A 192 -6.62 10.98 7.72
N LEU A 193 -5.70 11.80 8.28
CA LEU A 193 -4.61 11.32 9.13
C LEU A 193 -5.09 10.57 10.40
N ARG A 194 -6.35 10.73 10.82
CA ARG A 194 -6.92 10.03 11.98
C ARG A 194 -7.32 8.59 11.66
N ARG A 195 -7.45 8.26 10.38
CA ARG A 195 -7.90 6.95 9.88
C ARG A 195 -6.81 6.24 9.06
N VAL A 196 -5.56 6.68 9.19
CA VAL A 196 -4.42 6.02 8.56
C VAL A 196 -4.29 4.60 9.11
N LYS A 197 -4.05 3.64 8.21
CA LYS A 197 -3.71 2.27 8.55
C LYS A 197 -2.33 1.94 8.02
N ALA A 198 -1.62 1.08 8.75
CA ALA A 198 -0.36 0.52 8.33
C ALA A 198 -0.46 -1.01 8.35
N PHE A 199 0.14 -1.65 7.35
CA PHE A 199 0.19 -3.10 7.22
C PHE A 199 1.61 -3.56 6.93
N PHE A 200 1.97 -4.72 7.45
CA PHE A 200 3.11 -5.49 7.00
C PHE A 200 2.71 -6.44 5.88
N ALA A 201 3.29 -6.24 4.72
CA ALA A 201 3.19 -7.16 3.60
C ALA A 201 4.41 -8.10 3.56
N THR A 202 4.17 -9.33 3.13
CA THR A 202 5.23 -10.31 2.86
C THR A 202 5.68 -10.25 1.40
N GLY A 203 6.81 -10.89 1.09
CA GLY A 203 7.28 -11.02 -0.30
C GLY A 203 6.37 -11.84 -1.22
N ALA A 204 5.40 -12.56 -0.67
CA ALA A 204 4.41 -13.33 -1.41
C ALA A 204 3.11 -12.56 -1.69
N GLN A 205 3.02 -11.32 -1.22
CA GLN A 205 1.86 -10.46 -1.40
C GLN A 205 2.24 -9.32 -2.32
N ALA A 206 1.39 -9.03 -3.29
CA ALA A 206 1.39 -7.79 -4.06
C ALA A 206 0.18 -6.95 -3.62
N VAL A 207 0.22 -5.64 -3.88
CA VAL A 207 -0.89 -4.74 -3.56
C VAL A 207 -1.29 -3.94 -4.77
N THR A 208 -2.58 -3.80 -5.00
CA THR A 208 -3.16 -2.80 -5.90
C THR A 208 -3.88 -1.76 -5.05
N TYR A 209 -3.41 -0.54 -5.06
CA TYR A 209 -4.16 0.60 -4.53
C TYR A 209 -5.30 0.94 -5.49
N GLY A 210 -6.51 1.13 -4.95
CA GLY A 210 -7.65 1.63 -5.71
C GLY A 210 -7.41 3.06 -6.18
N ALA A 211 -8.00 3.45 -7.31
CA ALA A 211 -7.82 4.80 -7.84
C ALA A 211 -8.19 5.88 -6.80
N GLY A 212 -7.32 6.87 -6.63
CA GLY A 212 -7.48 7.96 -5.67
C GLY A 212 -7.25 7.61 -4.20
N THR A 213 -6.90 6.37 -3.87
CA THR A 213 -6.48 5.96 -2.52
C THR A 213 -5.20 6.70 -2.14
N TRP A 214 -5.18 7.32 -0.96
CA TRP A 214 -3.95 7.87 -0.40
C TRP A 214 -3.09 6.76 0.19
N HIS A 215 -1.82 6.73 -0.19
CA HIS A 215 -0.83 5.79 0.32
C HIS A 215 0.54 6.45 0.49
N ALA A 216 1.40 5.89 1.34
CA ALA A 216 2.79 6.33 1.40
C ALA A 216 3.57 5.82 0.17
N PRO A 217 4.61 6.55 -0.29
CA PRO A 217 5.59 5.99 -1.21
C PRO A 217 6.20 4.70 -0.63
N MET A 218 6.57 3.73 -1.48
CA MET A 218 6.96 2.40 -1.04
C MET A 218 8.02 2.40 0.09
N VAL A 219 7.74 1.67 1.16
CA VAL A 219 8.55 1.62 2.39
C VAL A 219 9.08 0.22 2.60
N VAL A 220 10.33 -0.01 2.21
CA VAL A 220 11.05 -1.26 2.53
C VAL A 220 11.66 -1.17 3.93
N VAL A 221 11.55 -2.25 4.68
CA VAL A 221 12.18 -2.42 6.00
C VAL A 221 12.95 -3.74 6.06
N GLY A 222 13.96 -3.81 6.93
CA GLY A 222 14.85 -4.96 7.07
C GLY A 222 16.21 -4.79 6.39
N GLY A 223 16.81 -5.90 5.97
CA GLY A 223 18.26 -5.95 5.70
C GLY A 223 18.71 -5.71 4.26
N ARG A 224 17.83 -5.76 3.25
CA ARG A 224 18.21 -5.61 1.83
C ARG A 224 17.11 -4.94 1.00
N PRO A 225 17.44 -4.44 -0.22
CA PRO A 225 16.44 -3.89 -1.13
C PRO A 225 15.40 -4.92 -1.58
N ILE A 226 14.25 -4.42 -2.00
CA ILE A 226 13.21 -5.18 -2.72
C ILE A 226 13.01 -4.55 -4.09
N ASP A 227 12.92 -5.39 -5.11
CA ASP A 227 12.56 -4.97 -6.46
C ASP A 227 11.05 -5.14 -6.63
N PHE A 228 10.38 -4.11 -7.15
CA PHE A 228 8.96 -4.13 -7.45
C PHE A 228 8.73 -3.89 -8.94
N VAL A 229 7.94 -4.75 -9.56
CA VAL A 229 7.25 -4.39 -10.80
C VAL A 229 6.03 -3.55 -10.41
N VAL A 230 5.92 -2.37 -11.00
CA VAL A 230 4.84 -1.42 -10.74
C VAL A 230 4.01 -1.24 -12.00
N VAL A 231 2.71 -1.49 -11.90
CA VAL A 231 1.78 -1.44 -13.03
C VAL A 231 0.68 -0.43 -12.76
N GLN A 232 0.47 0.50 -13.69
CA GLN A 232 -0.58 1.52 -13.63
C GLN A 232 -0.88 2.05 -15.03
N PHE A 233 -1.86 2.93 -15.17
CA PHE A 233 -1.97 3.82 -16.33
C PHE A 233 -1.27 5.16 -16.05
N ALA A 234 -0.71 5.78 -17.07
CA ALA A 234 -0.14 7.13 -16.98
C ALA A 234 -0.36 7.88 -18.29
N ASN A 235 -0.56 9.20 -18.19
CA ASN A 235 -0.65 10.09 -19.35
C ASN A 235 0.50 11.09 -19.43
N GLY A 236 1.37 11.16 -18.42
CA GLY A 236 2.53 12.04 -18.37
C GLY A 236 2.22 13.46 -17.86
N VAL A 237 0.99 13.75 -17.47
CA VAL A 237 0.59 15.03 -16.89
C VAL A 237 0.73 14.92 -15.38
N GLY A 238 1.78 15.52 -14.82
CA GLY A 238 2.22 15.27 -13.44
C GLY A 238 1.11 15.31 -12.37
N ILE A 239 0.23 16.32 -12.38
CA ILE A 239 -0.85 16.47 -11.37
C ILE A 239 -2.04 15.52 -11.56
N GLU A 240 -2.17 14.93 -12.76
CA GLU A 240 -3.15 13.89 -13.06
C GLU A 240 -2.55 12.51 -12.75
N ASP A 241 -1.27 12.31 -13.06
CA ASP A 241 -0.55 11.09 -12.75
C ASP A 241 -0.37 10.89 -11.24
N CYS A 242 0.01 11.92 -10.47
CA CYS A 242 0.27 11.81 -9.03
C CYS A 242 -0.08 13.10 -8.28
N GLN A 243 -0.71 12.95 -7.11
CA GLN A 243 -0.99 14.04 -6.19
C GLN A 243 -0.35 13.74 -4.84
N GLU A 244 0.42 14.69 -4.32
CA GLU A 244 1.21 14.53 -3.12
C GLU A 244 0.70 15.47 -2.01
N ALA A 245 0.65 14.95 -0.79
CA ALA A 245 0.32 15.68 0.42
C ALA A 245 1.46 15.52 1.44
N GLU A 246 2.18 16.61 1.69
CA GLU A 246 3.30 16.65 2.63
C GLU A 246 2.80 17.10 4.01
N LEU A 247 3.15 16.35 5.05
CA LEU A 247 2.82 16.69 6.43
C LEU A 247 3.81 17.75 6.92
N ALA A 248 3.30 18.86 7.44
CA ALA A 248 4.12 19.90 8.03
C ALA A 248 4.98 19.33 9.18
N ALA A 249 6.30 19.37 9.03
CA ALA A 249 7.25 18.64 9.88
C ALA A 249 7.91 19.47 10.99
N GLU A 250 7.73 20.80 11.03
CA GLU A 250 8.50 21.64 11.96
C GLU A 250 8.00 21.54 13.41
N ASN A 251 8.76 20.83 14.25
CA ASN A 251 8.64 20.75 15.72
C ASN A 251 7.27 20.32 16.27
N GLY A 252 6.40 19.77 15.42
CA GLY A 252 5.05 19.34 15.74
C GLY A 252 4.95 17.84 16.06
N PRO A 253 3.77 17.37 16.49
CA PRO A 253 3.55 15.96 16.73
C PRO A 253 3.70 15.11 15.46
N GLN A 254 4.32 13.92 15.58
CA GLN A 254 4.64 13.07 14.43
C GLN A 254 3.60 11.97 14.19
N LEU A 255 3.46 11.58 12.92
CA LEU A 255 2.76 10.35 12.53
C LEU A 255 3.80 9.27 12.24
N LEU A 256 3.82 8.22 13.04
CA LEU A 256 4.86 7.20 13.07
C LEU A 256 4.28 5.81 12.85
N VAL A 257 5.05 4.90 12.26
CA VAL A 257 4.76 3.46 12.21
C VAL A 257 5.81 2.71 13.03
N ALA A 258 5.38 1.92 14.00
CA ALA A 258 6.27 1.06 14.78
C ALA A 258 6.77 -0.12 13.94
N VAL A 259 8.08 -0.15 13.66
CA VAL A 259 8.71 -1.25 12.94
C VAL A 259 9.28 -2.23 13.97
N ARG A 260 8.75 -3.44 14.03
CA ARG A 260 9.19 -4.47 14.99
C ARG A 260 10.08 -5.51 14.33
N VAL A 261 11.10 -5.96 15.06
CA VAL A 261 11.80 -7.20 14.72
C VAL A 261 10.83 -8.35 15.00
N GLN A 262 10.36 -9.07 13.97
CA GLN A 262 9.63 -10.30 14.26
C GLN A 262 10.62 -11.41 14.62
N PRO A 263 10.36 -12.18 15.68
CA PRO A 263 11.16 -13.35 16.01
C PRO A 263 11.13 -14.35 14.85
N GLN A 264 12.27 -14.99 14.57
CA GLN A 264 12.32 -16.08 13.59
C GLN A 264 11.36 -17.18 14.05
N THR A 265 10.30 -17.44 13.27
CA THR A 265 9.51 -18.64 13.49
C THR A 265 10.39 -19.80 13.02
N PRO A 266 10.77 -20.77 13.89
CA PRO A 266 11.55 -21.91 13.42
C PRO A 266 10.73 -22.64 12.35
N LEU A 267 11.36 -22.92 11.21
CA LEU A 267 10.81 -23.83 10.21
C LEU A 267 10.47 -25.13 10.94
N LYS A 268 9.18 -25.47 11.02
CA LYS A 268 8.78 -26.84 11.31
C LYS A 268 9.21 -27.66 10.09
N LEU A 269 10.35 -28.34 10.22
CA LEU A 269 10.83 -29.38 9.32
C LEU A 269 9.84 -30.55 9.31
#